data_AF-A0A0D6PW96-F1
#
_entry.id   AF-A0A0D6PW96-F1
#
_cell.length_a   1.000
_cell.length_b   1.000
_cell.length_c   1.000
_cell.angle_alpha   90.00
_cell.angle_beta   90.00
_cell.angle_gamma   90.00
#
_symmetry.space_group_name_H-M   'P 1'
#
loop_
_entity.id
_entity.type
_entity.pdbx_description
1 polymer ?
#
loop_
_entity_poly.entity_id
_entity_poly.type
_entity_poly.pdbx_seq_one_letter_code
_entity_poly.pdbx_strand_id
1 'polypeptide(L)'
;MWGNMFPSVSAPNPKTVIRERLAEIIRRAFGMQRFAAEKAARASSRTPRCTKNWLAGKNVPDSAALIELMASSDALSDEVMALVHERRKAREGR
;
A
#
# COMPACT_ATOMS: atom_id res chain seq x y z
N MET A 1 38.00 3.81 26.93
CA MET A 1 36.57 3.49 26.81
C MET A 1 36.12 3.94 25.43
N TRP A 2 35.90 3.02 24.50
CA TRP A 2 35.37 3.35 23.16
C TRP A 2 33.87 3.08 23.19
N GLY A 3 33.07 4.14 23.17
CA GLY A 3 31.61 4.04 23.09
C GLY A 3 31.19 3.55 21.70
N ASN A 4 30.31 2.55 21.67
CA ASN A 4 29.74 1.96 20.47
C ASN A 4 29.21 3.02 19.48
N MET A 5 29.99 3.33 18.46
CA MET A 5 29.56 4.13 17.30
C MET A 5 29.02 3.19 16.21
N PHE A 6 27.97 2.43 16.54
CA PHE A 6 27.14 1.82 15.51
C PHE A 6 25.82 2.59 15.49
N PRO A 7 25.48 3.29 14.38
CA PRO A 7 24.16 3.87 14.27
C PRO A 7 23.16 2.71 14.39
N SER A 8 22.30 2.78 15.40
CA SER A 8 21.18 1.86 15.54
C SER A 8 20.26 2.14 14.35
N VAL A 9 20.46 1.39 13.25
CA VAL A 9 19.52 1.36 12.14
C VAL A 9 18.30 0.63 12.67
N SER A 10 17.41 1.37 13.33
CA SER A 10 16.15 0.85 13.81
C SER A 10 15.41 0.27 12.60
N ALA A 11 15.03 -1.01 12.68
CA ALA A 11 14.32 -1.67 11.60
C ALA A 11 13.07 -0.83 11.22
N PRO A 12 12.77 -0.68 9.92
CA PRO A 12 11.68 0.18 9.48
C PRO A 12 10.37 -0.27 10.13
N ASN A 13 9.59 0.70 10.62
CA ASN A 13 8.31 0.42 11.27
C ASN A 13 7.43 -0.43 10.33
N PRO A 14 6.98 -1.62 10.75
CA PRO A 14 6.24 -2.53 9.88
C PRO A 14 4.95 -1.92 9.33
N LYS A 15 4.35 -0.95 10.04
CA LYS A 15 3.18 -0.21 9.53
C LYS A 15 3.55 0.67 8.33
N THR A 16 4.71 1.33 8.37
CA THR A 16 5.19 2.19 7.28
C THR A 16 5.47 1.36 6.03
N VAL A 17 6.16 0.23 6.16
CA VAL A 17 6.45 -0.69 5.06
C VAL A 17 5.17 -1.19 4.38
N ILE A 18 4.14 -1.55 5.15
CA ILE A 18 2.85 -1.98 4.59
C ILE A 18 2.18 -0.83 3.82
N ARG A 19 2.21 0.40 4.35
CA ARG A 19 1.59 1.56 3.69
C ARG A 19 2.29 1.87 2.37
N GLU A 20 3.61 1.84 2.34
CA GLU A 20 4.41 2.06 1.12
C GLU A 20 4.13 0.98 0.07
N ARG A 21 4.14 -0.30 0.48
CA ARG A 21 3.83 -1.43 -0.41
C ARG A 21 2.41 -1.36 -0.94
N LEU A 22 1.43 -1.01 -0.11
CA LEU A 22 0.04 -0.83 -0.57
C LEU A 22 -0.07 0.32 -1.59
N ALA A 23 0.62 1.44 -1.35
CA ALA A 23 0.65 2.54 -2.31
C ALA A 23 1.30 2.13 -3.64
N GLU A 24 2.35 1.32 -3.62
CA GLU A 24 2.96 0.74 -4.83
C GLU A 24 2.03 -0.19 -5.59
N ILE A 25 1.30 -1.07 -4.91
CA ILE A 25 0.32 -1.96 -5.52
C ILE A 25 -0.75 -1.13 -6.24
N ILE A 26 -1.31 -0.12 -5.56
CA ILE A 26 -2.30 0.79 -6.15
C ILE A 26 -1.69 1.54 -7.37
N ARG A 27 -0.43 1.99 -7.27
CA ARG A 27 0.26 2.62 -8.41
C ARG A 27 0.47 1.66 -9.58
N ARG A 28 0.77 0.39 -9.36
CA ARG A 28 0.92 -0.58 -10.46
C ARG A 28 -0.42 -0.88 -11.12
N ALA A 29 -1.47 -1.09 -10.32
CA ALA A 29 -2.81 -1.41 -10.81
C ALA A 29 -3.43 -0.25 -11.62
N PHE A 30 -3.21 1.01 -11.21
CA PHE A 30 -3.87 2.17 -11.84
C PHE A 30 -2.93 3.11 -12.60
N GLY A 31 -1.64 3.18 -12.22
CA GLY A 31 -0.70 4.24 -12.59
C GLY A 31 -0.16 4.20 -14.02
N MET A 32 -0.33 3.09 -14.76
CA MET A 32 0.00 3.06 -16.19
C MET A 32 -1.00 3.83 -17.06
N GLN A 33 -2.05 4.40 -16.47
CA GLN A 33 -3.11 5.09 -17.19
C GLN A 33 -3.04 6.59 -16.93
N ARG A 34 -3.18 7.38 -18.01
CA ARG A 34 -3.20 8.86 -17.97
C ARG A 34 -4.21 9.44 -16.97
N PHE A 35 -5.23 8.66 -16.61
CA PHE A 35 -6.31 8.99 -15.69
C PHE A 35 -6.37 8.05 -14.47
N ALA A 36 -5.20 7.63 -13.96
CA ALA A 36 -5.08 6.71 -12.82
C ALA A 36 -5.90 7.16 -11.59
N ALA A 37 -5.82 8.45 -11.27
CA ALA A 37 -6.53 9.01 -10.13
C ALA A 37 -8.05 9.03 -10.33
N GLU A 38 -8.54 9.36 -11.53
CA GLU A 38 -9.98 9.35 -11.83
C GLU A 38 -10.54 7.92 -11.86
N LYS A 39 -9.79 6.95 -12.40
CA LYS A 39 -10.22 5.54 -12.40
C LYS A 39 -10.32 4.97 -10.99
N ALA A 40 -9.27 5.18 -10.18
CA ALA A 40 -9.30 4.77 -8.78
C ALA A 40 -10.44 5.47 -8.01
N ALA A 41 -10.70 6.74 -8.31
CA ALA A 41 -11.77 7.52 -7.67
C ALA A 41 -13.15 6.95 -7.99
N ARG A 42 -13.37 6.61 -9.26
CA ARG A 42 -14.61 5.97 -9.73
C ARG A 42 -14.81 4.60 -9.12
N ALA A 43 -13.76 3.78 -9.07
CA ALA A 43 -13.81 2.45 -8.50
C ALA A 43 -14.11 2.48 -7.00
N SER A 44 -13.49 3.39 -6.24
CA SER A 44 -13.64 3.43 -4.78
C SER A 44 -14.73 4.37 -4.27
N SER A 45 -15.52 4.98 -5.17
CA SER A 45 -16.45 6.07 -4.84
C SER A 45 -15.83 7.21 -4.02
N ARG A 46 -14.55 7.54 -4.28
CA ARG A 46 -13.81 8.63 -3.60
C ARG A 46 -13.48 9.77 -4.54
N THR A 47 -12.99 10.87 -3.97
CA THR A 47 -12.59 12.03 -4.76
C THR A 47 -11.22 11.81 -5.43
N PRO A 48 -10.97 12.41 -6.61
CA PRO A 48 -9.65 12.36 -7.26
C PRO A 48 -8.51 12.90 -6.39
N ARG A 49 -8.81 13.81 -5.46
CA ARG A 49 -7.81 14.30 -4.49
C ARG A 49 -7.35 13.19 -3.54
N CYS A 50 -8.29 12.36 -3.07
CA CYS A 50 -7.98 11.27 -2.17
C CYS A 50 -7.08 10.24 -2.86
N THR A 51 -7.43 9.86 -4.09
CA THR A 51 -6.67 8.86 -4.86
C THR A 51 -5.31 9.38 -5.31
N LYS A 52 -5.17 10.68 -5.63
CA LYS A 52 -3.86 11.32 -5.83
C LYS A 52 -2.96 11.21 -4.58
N ASN A 53 -3.52 11.36 -3.39
CA ASN A 53 -2.76 11.19 -2.15
C ASN A 53 -2.35 9.73 -1.90
N TRP A 54 -3.20 8.75 -2.25
CA TRP A 54 -2.84 7.33 -2.19
C TRP A 54 -1.71 6.99 -3.16
N LEU A 55 -1.81 7.44 -4.41
CA LEU A 55 -0.77 7.23 -5.43
C LEU A 55 0.55 7.91 -5.03
N ALA A 56 0.48 9.05 -4.35
CA ALA A 56 1.65 9.73 -3.79
C ALA A 56 2.16 9.12 -2.47
N GLY A 57 1.51 8.08 -1.93
CA GLY A 57 1.88 7.44 -0.66
C GLY A 57 1.64 8.28 0.60
N LYS A 58 0.92 9.42 0.49
CA LYS A 58 0.69 10.34 1.63
C LYS A 58 -0.25 9.74 2.67
N ASN A 59 -1.29 9.06 2.20
CA ASN A 59 -2.24 8.31 3.01
C ASN A 59 -2.61 7.01 2.28
N VAL A 60 -3.38 6.15 2.95
CA VAL A 60 -3.86 4.88 2.38
C VAL A 60 -5.39 4.90 2.28
N PRO A 61 -6.00 4.10 1.40
CA PRO A 61 -7.44 3.90 1.42
C PRO A 61 -7.88 3.33 2.77
N ASP A 62 -9.06 3.74 3.24
CA ASP A 62 -9.72 3.04 4.34
C ASP A 62 -10.23 1.66 3.89
N SER A 63 -10.72 0.86 4.84
CA SER A 63 -11.15 -0.52 4.57
C SER A 63 -12.22 -0.59 3.48
N ALA A 64 -13.23 0.26 3.54
CA ALA A 64 -14.30 0.31 2.54
C ALA A 64 -13.75 0.65 1.15
N ALA A 65 -12.92 1.70 1.04
CA ALA A 65 -12.32 2.07 -0.24
C ALA A 65 -11.38 0.98 -0.78
N LEU A 66 -10.63 0.30 0.08
CA LEU A 66 -9.76 -0.80 -0.33
C LEU A 66 -10.56 -1.99 -0.88
N ILE A 67 -11.66 -2.36 -0.22
CA ILE A 67 -12.52 -3.46 -0.68
C ILE A 67 -13.10 -3.16 -2.06
N GLU A 68 -13.60 -1.94 -2.29
CA GLU A 68 -14.12 -1.52 -3.61
C GLU A 68 -13.02 -1.54 -4.69
N LEU A 69 -11.81 -1.10 -4.36
CA LEU A 69 -10.67 -1.17 -5.29
C LEU A 69 -10.34 -2.63 -5.65
N MET A 70 -10.31 -3.53 -4.66
CA MET A 70 -10.08 -4.96 -4.87
C MET A 70 -11.19 -5.60 -5.71
N ALA A 71 -12.45 -5.26 -5.46
CA ALA A 71 -13.59 -5.75 -6.24
C ALA A 71 -13.56 -5.26 -7.70
N SER A 72 -12.97 -4.09 -7.96
CA SER A 72 -12.84 -3.52 -9.30
C SER A 72 -11.63 -4.02 -10.09
N SER A 73 -10.68 -4.72 -9.45
CA SER A 73 -9.40 -5.10 -10.06
C SER A 73 -8.83 -6.36 -9.41
N ASP A 74 -8.97 -7.49 -10.12
CA ASP A 74 -8.41 -8.78 -9.69
C ASP A 74 -6.89 -8.69 -9.46
N ALA A 75 -6.16 -7.99 -10.34
CA ALA A 75 -4.72 -7.77 -10.19
C ALA A 75 -4.35 -7.06 -8.88
N LEU A 76 -5.13 -6.05 -8.48
CA LEU A 76 -4.93 -5.38 -7.19
C LEU A 76 -5.24 -6.33 -6.03
N SER A 77 -6.34 -7.09 -6.15
CA SER A 77 -6.75 -8.07 -5.13
C SER A 77 -5.66 -9.11 -4.89
N ASP A 78 -5.11 -9.69 -5.95
CA ASP A 78 -4.04 -10.70 -5.90
C ASP A 78 -2.79 -10.17 -5.21
N GLU A 79 -2.34 -8.96 -5.57
CA GLU A 79 -1.17 -8.35 -4.97
C GLU A 79 -1.37 -8.01 -3.47
N VAL A 80 -2.57 -7.55 -3.08
CA VAL A 80 -2.91 -7.30 -1.68
C VAL A 80 -2.97 -8.61 -0.89
N MET A 81 -3.55 -9.67 -1.45
CA MET A 81 -3.58 -10.99 -0.82
C MET A 81 -2.19 -11.59 -0.68
N ALA A 82 -1.31 -11.40 -1.67
CA ALA A 82 0.10 -11.78 -1.57
C ALA A 82 0.79 -11.10 -0.38
N LEU A 83 0.57 -9.79 -0.20
CA LEU A 83 1.08 -9.05 0.96
C LEU A 83 0.52 -9.61 2.29
N VAL A 84 -0.75 -10.01 2.34
CA VAL A 84 -1.33 -10.68 3.52
C VAL A 84 -0.64 -12.01 3.79
N HIS A 85 -0.40 -12.83 2.76
CA HIS A 85 0.29 -14.12 2.89
C HIS A 85 1.74 -13.96 3.38
N GLU A 86 2.50 -13.00 2.83
CA GLU A 86 3.84 -12.65 3.31
C GLU A 86 3.82 -12.31 4.81
N ARG A 87 2.82 -11.54 5.25
CA ARG A 87 2.69 -11.11 6.65
C ARG A 87 2.28 -12.24 7.58
N ARG A 88 1.50 -13.22 7.11
CA ARG A 88 1.19 -14.45 7.86
C ARG A 88 2.44 -15.29 8.08
N LYS A 89 3.21 -15.57 7.01
CA LYS A 89 4.49 -16.29 7.09
C LYS A 89 5.47 -15.64 8.06
N ALA A 90 5.58 -14.31 8.05
CA ALA A 90 6.45 -13.55 8.97
C ALA A 90 5.99 -13.54 10.45
N ARG A 91 4.78 -14.04 10.74
CA ARG A 91 4.29 -14.27 12.11
C ARG A 91 4.46 -15.72 12.54
N GLU A 92 4.32 -16.67 11.63
CA GLU A 92 4.52 -18.10 11.88
C GLU A 92 6.00 -18.46 12.05
N GLY A 93 6.91 -17.74 11.38
CA GLY A 93 8.36 -17.90 11.55
C GLY A 93 8.95 -17.18 12.78
N ARG A 94 8.14 -16.85 13.78
CA ARG A 94 8.55 -16.23 15.05
C ARG A 94 8.34 -17.17 16.22
#